data_AF-A0AAD5W5A1-F1
#
_entry.id   AF-A0AAD5W5A1-F1
#
_cell.length_a   1.000
_cell.length_b   1.000
_cell.length_c   1.000
_cell.angle_alpha   90.00
_cell.angle_beta   90.00
_cell.angle_gamma   90.00
#
_symmetry.space_group_name_H-M   'P 1'
#
loop_
_entity.id
_entity.type
_entity.pdbx_description
1 polymer ?
#
loop_
_entity_poly.entity_id
_entity_poly.type
_entity_poly.pdbx_seq_one_letter_code
_entity_poly.pdbx_strand_id
1 'polypeptide(L)'
;MLFAGWFHYHKAAPKLAWFQDVESMLNHHLAGLLGLGSLSWAGHQIHVSLPINKFLDAGVDPKEIPLPHEFILNRDLLAQLYPSFNEGATPFFTLNWSKYADFLTFRGGLDPITGGLWLSDTAHHHLAIAILFLIAGHMYKTNWGIGHSLKDILEAHKGPFTGQGHKGLYEIFTTSWHAQLSLNLAMLGSLTIIVAHHMYSMPPYPYLATDYGTQLSLFTHHMWIGGFLIVGAAAHAAIFIVRDYDPTTRYNDLLDRVLRHRDAIISHLNWVCIFLGFHSFGLYIHNDTMSALGRPQDMFSDTAIQLQPIFAQWVQNTHALAPSLTAPGATTSTSLTWGGSELVAVGGKVAMLPIPLGTADFLVHHIHAFTIHVTVLILLKGVLFARSSRLIPDKANLGFRFPCDGPGRGGTCQVSAWDHVFLGLFWMYNAISVVIFHFSWKMQSDVWGTIATKG
;
A
#
# COMPACT_ATOMS: atom_id res chain seq x y z
N MET A 1 -10.88 -24.17 -9.42
CA MET A 1 -11.35 -23.52 -8.17
C MET A 1 -12.63 -24.13 -7.60
N LEU A 2 -13.77 -24.12 -8.32
CA LEU A 2 -15.05 -24.63 -7.78
C LEU A 2 -15.03 -26.09 -7.31
N PHE A 3 -14.41 -26.99 -8.09
CA PHE A 3 -14.27 -28.40 -7.69
C PHE A 3 -13.45 -28.56 -6.41
N ALA A 4 -12.33 -27.84 -6.27
CA ALA A 4 -11.51 -27.87 -5.05
C ALA A 4 -12.30 -27.38 -3.83
N GLY A 5 -13.14 -26.34 -3.99
CA GLY A 5 -14.04 -25.87 -2.93
C GLY A 5 -15.08 -26.93 -2.51
N TRP A 6 -15.76 -27.54 -3.46
CA TRP A 6 -16.67 -28.66 -3.18
C TRP A 6 -15.94 -29.84 -2.52
N PHE A 7 -14.76 -30.20 -3.03
CA PHE A 7 -13.97 -31.32 -2.56
C PHE A 7 -13.50 -31.11 -1.11
N HIS A 8 -12.90 -29.96 -0.80
CA HIS A 8 -12.40 -29.64 0.53
C HIS A 8 -13.50 -29.25 1.54
N TYR A 9 -14.76 -29.21 1.12
CA TYR A 9 -15.90 -29.09 2.04
C TYR A 9 -16.64 -30.41 2.24
N HIS A 10 -16.96 -31.13 1.15
CA HIS A 10 -17.81 -32.32 1.20
C HIS A 10 -17.06 -33.67 1.21
N LYS A 11 -15.82 -33.73 0.72
CA LYS A 11 -15.09 -35.00 0.55
C LYS A 11 -13.86 -35.10 1.45
N ALA A 12 -13.04 -34.06 1.49
CA ALA A 12 -11.79 -34.03 2.24
C ALA A 12 -11.69 -32.73 3.06
N ALA A 13 -12.61 -32.57 4.01
CA ALA A 13 -12.63 -31.44 4.93
C ALA A 13 -11.40 -31.46 5.85
N PRO A 14 -10.51 -30.45 5.78
CA PRO A 14 -9.36 -30.38 6.67
C PRO A 14 -9.79 -30.22 8.13
N LYS A 15 -8.98 -30.73 9.05
CA LYS A 15 -9.20 -30.59 10.50
C LYS A 15 -8.67 -29.25 10.99
N LEU A 16 -9.16 -28.77 12.15
CA LEU A 16 -8.74 -27.50 12.75
C LEU A 16 -7.22 -27.37 12.91
N ALA A 17 -6.54 -28.45 13.33
CA ALA A 17 -5.08 -28.46 13.48
C ALA A 17 -4.34 -28.09 12.19
N TRP A 18 -4.89 -28.39 11.01
CA TRP A 18 -4.31 -27.99 9.73
C TRP A 18 -4.44 -26.48 9.49
N PHE A 19 -5.58 -25.88 9.85
CA PHE A 19 -5.78 -24.42 9.73
C PHE A 19 -4.96 -23.63 10.75
N GLN A 20 -4.65 -24.23 11.90
CA GLN A 20 -3.88 -23.61 12.98
C GLN A 20 -2.35 -23.82 12.85
N ASP A 21 -1.90 -24.56 11.82
CA ASP A 21 -0.48 -24.71 11.49
C ASP A 21 0.03 -23.45 10.76
N VAL A 22 0.14 -22.36 11.52
CA VAL A 22 0.44 -21.02 11.00
C VAL A 22 1.89 -20.89 10.54
N GLU A 23 2.83 -21.57 11.18
CA GLU A 23 4.23 -21.63 10.74
C GLU A 23 4.35 -22.27 9.35
N SER A 24 3.68 -23.42 9.13
CA SER A 24 3.64 -24.06 7.82
C SER A 24 2.97 -23.16 6.79
N MET A 25 1.80 -22.59 7.11
CA MET A 25 1.08 -21.68 6.21
C MET A 25 1.95 -20.49 5.79
N LEU A 26 2.65 -19.83 6.72
CA LEU A 26 3.52 -18.70 6.41
C LEU A 26 4.72 -19.10 5.55
N ASN A 27 5.39 -20.21 5.89
CA ASN A 27 6.51 -20.71 5.08
C ASN A 27 6.07 -20.98 3.63
N HIS A 28 4.93 -21.67 3.44
CA HIS A 28 4.41 -21.99 2.11
C HIS A 28 3.91 -20.76 1.36
N HIS A 29 3.30 -19.77 2.03
CA HIS A 29 2.88 -18.54 1.36
C HIS A 29 4.05 -17.65 1.00
N LEU A 30 5.04 -17.48 1.89
CA LEU A 30 6.23 -16.68 1.62
C LEU A 30 7.08 -17.33 0.53
N ALA A 31 7.58 -18.55 0.73
CA ALA A 31 8.47 -19.17 -0.26
C ALA A 31 7.71 -19.69 -1.48
N GLY A 32 6.58 -20.37 -1.28
CA GLY A 32 5.82 -20.99 -2.35
C GLY A 32 5.03 -19.97 -3.16
N LEU A 33 4.02 -19.34 -2.56
CA LEU A 33 3.11 -18.45 -3.30
C LEU A 33 3.83 -17.18 -3.81
N LEU A 34 4.52 -16.45 -2.92
CA LEU A 34 5.19 -15.20 -3.27
C LEU A 34 6.54 -15.44 -3.94
N GLY A 35 7.39 -16.28 -3.36
CA GLY A 35 8.73 -16.59 -3.86
C GLY A 35 8.71 -17.25 -5.24
N LEU A 36 8.09 -18.43 -5.37
CA LEU A 36 8.01 -19.13 -6.67
C LEU A 36 7.14 -18.39 -7.68
N GLY A 37 6.10 -17.67 -7.22
CA GLY A 37 5.30 -16.79 -8.07
C GLY A 37 6.15 -15.71 -8.73
N SER A 38 6.93 -14.98 -7.93
CA SER A 38 7.85 -13.94 -8.42
C SER A 38 8.97 -14.52 -9.29
N LEU A 39 9.52 -15.70 -8.93
CA LEU A 39 10.56 -16.36 -9.72
C LEU A 39 10.05 -16.76 -11.10
N SER A 40 8.85 -17.35 -11.14
CA SER A 40 8.20 -17.77 -12.39
C SER A 40 7.88 -16.57 -13.26
N TRP A 41 7.44 -15.47 -12.65
CA TRP A 41 7.18 -14.22 -13.37
C TRP A 41 8.46 -13.59 -13.91
N ALA A 42 9.56 -13.57 -13.15
CA ALA A 42 10.87 -13.15 -13.65
C ALA A 42 11.32 -14.00 -14.84
N GLY A 43 11.16 -15.33 -14.77
CA GLY A 43 11.44 -16.23 -15.89
C GLY A 43 10.60 -15.93 -17.13
N HIS A 44 9.31 -15.67 -16.95
CA HIS A 44 8.43 -15.23 -18.04
C HIS A 44 8.88 -13.89 -18.63
N GLN A 45 9.19 -12.90 -17.79
CA GLN A 45 9.67 -11.60 -18.23
C GLN A 45 10.96 -11.74 -19.05
N ILE A 46 11.94 -12.49 -18.56
CA ILE A 46 13.24 -12.66 -19.21
C ILE A 46 13.11 -13.38 -20.56
N HIS A 47 12.36 -14.47 -20.61
CA HIS A 47 12.34 -15.36 -21.78
C HIS A 47 11.23 -15.05 -22.79
N VAL A 48 10.23 -14.26 -22.41
CA VAL A 48 9.08 -13.94 -23.28
C VAL A 48 8.85 -12.43 -23.38
N SER A 49 8.62 -11.74 -22.25
CA SER A 49 8.21 -10.33 -22.32
C SER A 49 9.32 -9.42 -22.86
N LEU A 50 10.54 -9.56 -22.36
CA LEU A 50 11.71 -8.77 -22.78
C LEU A 50 12.00 -8.84 -24.28
N PRO A 51 12.19 -10.03 -24.89
CA PRO A 51 12.50 -10.10 -26.33
C PRO A 51 11.38 -9.52 -27.20
N ILE A 52 10.11 -9.78 -26.86
CA ILE A 52 8.96 -9.29 -27.61
C ILE A 52 8.87 -7.76 -27.52
N ASN A 53 8.97 -7.18 -26.32
CA ASN A 53 8.91 -5.73 -26.16
C ASN A 53 10.08 -5.04 -26.85
N LYS A 54 11.28 -5.62 -26.84
CA LYS A 54 12.43 -5.07 -27.57
C LYS A 54 12.17 -4.96 -29.08
N PHE A 55 11.41 -5.89 -29.68
CA PHE A 55 10.97 -5.79 -31.06
C PHE A 55 9.86 -4.74 -31.26
N LEU A 56 8.88 -4.71 -30.38
CA LEU A 56 7.78 -3.73 -30.42
C LEU A 56 8.31 -2.30 -30.31
N ASP A 57 9.23 -2.06 -29.38
CA ASP A 57 9.87 -0.76 -29.15
C ASP A 57 10.78 -0.35 -30.32
N ALA A 58 11.28 -1.33 -31.09
CA ALA A 58 12.00 -1.11 -32.35
C ALA A 58 11.06 -0.89 -33.56
N GLY A 59 9.74 -0.90 -33.37
CA GLY A 59 8.75 -0.64 -34.42
C GLY A 59 8.46 -1.83 -35.34
N VAL A 60 8.80 -3.05 -34.92
CA VAL A 60 8.49 -4.27 -35.69
C VAL A 60 7.00 -4.59 -35.59
N ASP A 61 6.35 -4.87 -36.72
CA ASP A 61 4.95 -5.26 -36.75
C ASP A 61 4.73 -6.55 -35.94
N PRO A 62 3.72 -6.62 -35.06
CA PRO A 62 3.49 -7.79 -34.23
C PRO A 62 3.38 -9.13 -34.98
N LYS A 63 3.01 -9.11 -36.27
CA LYS A 63 2.92 -10.32 -37.11
C LYS A 63 4.28 -10.86 -37.54
N GLU A 64 5.29 -10.01 -37.57
CA GLU A 64 6.67 -10.36 -37.94
C GLU A 64 7.51 -10.76 -36.72
N ILE A 65 7.01 -10.54 -35.51
CA ILE A 65 7.70 -10.93 -34.27
C ILE A 65 7.59 -12.46 -34.11
N PRO A 66 8.72 -13.18 -33.92
CA PRO A 66 8.70 -14.60 -33.61
C PRO A 66 7.77 -14.92 -32.44
N LEU A 67 7.06 -16.05 -32.53
CA LEU A 67 6.17 -16.44 -31.44
C LEU A 67 6.97 -16.72 -30.15
N PRO A 68 6.39 -16.52 -28.95
CA PRO A 68 7.11 -16.68 -27.68
C PRO A 68 7.90 -18.00 -27.53
N HIS A 69 7.36 -19.11 -28.04
CA HIS A 69 8.02 -20.41 -27.94
C HIS A 69 9.25 -20.53 -28.84
N GLU A 70 9.36 -19.74 -29.90
CA GLU A 70 10.53 -19.73 -30.79
C GLU A 70 11.76 -19.16 -30.08
N PHE A 71 11.59 -18.14 -29.22
CA PHE A 71 12.67 -17.62 -28.37
C PHE A 71 13.18 -18.63 -27.35
N ILE A 72 12.33 -19.57 -26.91
CA ILE A 72 12.71 -20.63 -25.98
C ILE A 72 13.46 -21.76 -26.71
N LEU A 73 12.98 -22.15 -27.89
CA LEU A 73 13.55 -23.26 -28.66
C LEU A 73 14.83 -22.87 -29.40
N ASN A 74 14.96 -21.60 -29.79
CA ASN A 74 16.10 -21.09 -30.53
C ASN A 74 16.85 -20.03 -29.71
N ARG A 75 17.90 -20.46 -29.01
CA ARG A 75 18.78 -19.60 -28.23
C ARG A 75 19.43 -18.50 -29.06
N ASP A 76 19.67 -18.73 -30.36
CA ASP A 76 20.35 -17.75 -31.21
C ASP A 76 19.49 -16.50 -31.42
N LEU A 77 18.15 -16.62 -31.38
CA LEU A 77 17.26 -15.46 -31.43
C LEU A 77 17.41 -14.57 -30.18
N LEU A 78 17.49 -15.18 -28.99
CA LEU A 78 17.73 -14.44 -27.74
C LEU A 78 19.13 -13.84 -27.71
N ALA A 79 20.14 -14.58 -28.16
CA ALA A 79 21.53 -14.13 -28.16
C ALA A 79 21.78 -12.93 -29.09
N GLN A 80 21.00 -12.77 -30.16
CA GLN A 80 21.04 -11.58 -31.01
C GLN A 80 20.55 -10.32 -30.28
N LEU A 81 19.55 -10.47 -29.40
CA LEU A 81 19.01 -9.37 -28.60
C LEU A 81 19.84 -9.09 -27.34
N TYR A 82 20.31 -10.16 -26.69
CA TYR A 82 20.99 -10.17 -25.40
C TYR A 82 22.21 -11.08 -25.51
N PRO A 83 23.40 -10.55 -25.89
CA PRO A 83 24.59 -11.35 -26.17
C PRO A 83 25.02 -12.29 -25.03
N SER A 84 24.67 -11.98 -23.78
CA SER A 84 25.00 -12.81 -22.61
C SER A 84 24.36 -14.21 -22.65
N PHE A 85 23.28 -14.42 -23.42
CA PHE A 85 22.67 -15.75 -23.59
C PHE A 85 23.61 -16.76 -24.25
N ASN A 86 24.65 -16.32 -24.97
CA ASN A 86 25.69 -17.20 -25.50
C ASN A 86 26.53 -17.86 -24.38
N GLU A 87 26.67 -17.21 -23.22
CA GLU A 87 27.40 -17.76 -22.06
C GLU A 87 26.59 -18.86 -21.33
N GLY A 88 25.28 -18.94 -21.60
CA GLY A 88 24.37 -19.90 -20.97
C GLY A 88 24.22 -19.69 -19.46
N ALA A 89 23.96 -20.78 -18.74
CA ALA A 89 23.75 -20.75 -17.28
C ALA A 89 25.05 -20.84 -16.46
N THR A 90 26.22 -20.99 -17.10
CA THR A 90 27.49 -21.14 -16.38
C THR A 90 27.81 -19.95 -15.46
N PRO A 91 27.62 -18.68 -15.88
CA PRO A 91 27.85 -17.54 -15.00
C PRO A 91 26.95 -17.55 -13.74
N PHE A 92 25.74 -18.09 -13.82
CA PHE A 92 24.85 -18.23 -12.66
C PHE A 92 25.43 -19.17 -11.59
N PHE A 93 25.86 -20.37 -11.98
CA PHE A 93 26.41 -21.38 -11.05
C PHE A 93 27.81 -21.04 -10.52
N THR A 94 28.54 -20.18 -11.23
CA THR A 94 29.88 -19.70 -10.83
C THR A 94 29.83 -18.36 -10.09
N LEU A 95 28.64 -17.80 -9.86
CA LEU A 95 28.42 -16.50 -9.20
C LEU A 95 29.04 -15.30 -9.94
N ASN A 96 29.31 -15.43 -11.24
CA ASN A 96 29.79 -14.33 -12.09
C ASN A 96 28.62 -13.56 -12.71
N TRP A 97 27.78 -12.97 -11.86
CA TRP A 97 26.47 -12.44 -12.26
C TRP A 97 26.49 -11.14 -13.06
N SER A 98 27.62 -10.42 -13.09
CA SER A 98 27.77 -9.19 -13.89
C SER A 98 27.58 -9.42 -15.38
N LYS A 99 27.67 -10.68 -15.83
CA LYS A 99 27.44 -11.12 -17.21
C LYS A 99 25.99 -10.94 -17.67
N TYR A 100 25.01 -10.90 -16.77
CA TYR A 100 23.59 -10.80 -17.11
C TYR A 100 23.05 -9.35 -17.15
N ALA A 101 23.94 -8.36 -17.14
CA ALA A 101 23.57 -6.94 -17.07
C ALA A 101 22.86 -6.38 -18.32
N ASP A 102 22.75 -7.16 -19.40
CA ASP A 102 22.03 -6.77 -20.63
C ASP A 102 20.51 -6.99 -20.52
N PHE A 103 20.04 -7.90 -19.66
CA PHE A 103 18.61 -8.15 -19.40
C PHE A 103 18.19 -8.04 -17.92
N LEU A 104 19.14 -8.04 -16.98
CA LEU A 104 18.93 -7.70 -15.56
C LEU A 104 19.59 -6.35 -15.26
N THR A 105 18.87 -5.27 -15.54
CA THR A 105 19.40 -3.91 -15.41
C THR A 105 19.03 -3.27 -14.07
N PHE A 106 19.61 -2.10 -13.81
CA PHE A 106 19.24 -1.22 -12.68
C PHE A 106 19.28 0.24 -13.14
N ARG A 107 18.58 0.55 -14.23
CA ARG A 107 18.60 1.88 -14.86
C ARG A 107 17.87 2.91 -14.01
N GLY A 108 16.73 2.51 -13.42
CA GLY A 108 15.80 3.44 -12.79
C GLY A 108 15.04 4.27 -13.84
N GLY A 109 14.03 5.01 -13.38
CA GLY A 109 13.28 5.93 -14.23
C GLY A 109 12.36 5.22 -15.24
N LEU A 110 12.10 5.90 -16.36
CA LEU A 110 11.16 5.46 -17.40
C LEU A 110 11.88 5.25 -18.73
N ASP A 111 11.40 4.29 -19.51
CA ASP A 111 11.78 4.10 -20.90
C ASP A 111 11.24 5.28 -21.74
N PRO A 112 12.10 6.07 -22.42
CA PRO A 112 11.66 7.20 -23.23
C PRO A 112 10.75 6.83 -24.41
N ILE A 113 10.78 5.59 -24.89
CA ILE A 113 9.97 5.13 -26.02
C ILE A 113 8.53 4.88 -25.57
N THR A 114 8.37 4.23 -24.42
CA THR A 114 7.05 3.75 -23.95
C THR A 114 6.46 4.61 -22.84
N GLY A 115 7.28 5.37 -22.10
CA GLY A 115 6.89 6.10 -20.91
C GLY A 115 6.57 5.19 -19.70
N GLY A 116 6.86 3.89 -19.79
CA GLY A 116 6.73 2.93 -18.70
C GLY A 116 8.08 2.63 -18.03
N LEU A 117 8.07 1.84 -16.95
CA LEU A 117 9.31 1.33 -16.34
C LEU A 117 10.09 0.44 -17.31
N TRP A 118 11.41 0.45 -17.19
CA TRP A 118 12.27 -0.50 -17.91
C TRP A 118 11.91 -1.93 -17.54
N LEU A 119 11.46 -2.73 -18.52
CA LEU A 119 11.06 -4.11 -18.25
C LEU A 119 12.20 -4.97 -17.72
N SER A 120 13.45 -4.68 -18.10
CA SER A 120 14.65 -5.36 -17.59
C SER A 120 14.90 -5.04 -16.10
N ASP A 121 14.56 -3.83 -15.65
CA ASP A 121 14.57 -3.49 -14.22
C ASP A 121 13.44 -4.23 -13.50
N THR A 122 12.26 -4.37 -14.11
CA THR A 122 11.16 -5.15 -13.48
C THR A 122 11.49 -6.64 -13.36
N ALA A 123 12.21 -7.21 -14.33
CA ALA A 123 12.67 -8.60 -14.28
C ALA A 123 13.69 -8.79 -13.15
N HIS A 124 14.63 -7.87 -13.02
CA HIS A 124 15.59 -7.87 -11.92
C HIS A 124 14.91 -7.67 -10.57
N HIS A 125 13.92 -6.78 -10.48
CA HIS A 125 13.09 -6.60 -9.30
C HIS A 125 12.40 -7.91 -8.89
N HIS A 126 11.70 -8.60 -9.79
CA HIS A 126 11.00 -9.85 -9.47
C HIS A 126 11.97 -10.97 -9.08
N LEU A 127 13.16 -11.05 -9.69
CA LEU A 127 14.19 -11.99 -9.27
C LEU A 127 14.66 -11.72 -7.84
N ALA A 128 14.92 -10.45 -7.49
CA ALA A 128 15.32 -10.06 -6.15
C ALA A 128 14.21 -10.34 -5.11
N ILE A 129 12.95 -10.02 -5.45
CA ILE A 129 11.77 -10.32 -4.63
C ILE A 129 11.59 -11.83 -4.43
N ALA A 130 11.83 -12.62 -5.48
CA ALA A 130 11.77 -14.07 -5.40
C ALA A 130 12.77 -14.63 -4.39
N ILE A 131 14.03 -14.20 -4.48
CA ILE A 131 15.09 -14.62 -3.55
C ILE A 131 14.74 -14.21 -2.12
N LEU A 132 14.30 -12.96 -1.91
CA LEU A 132 13.89 -12.45 -0.60
C LEU A 132 12.81 -13.33 0.03
N PHE A 133 11.74 -13.62 -0.72
CA PHE A 133 10.60 -14.38 -0.21
C PHE A 133 10.88 -15.88 -0.07
N LEU A 134 11.70 -16.46 -0.96
CA LEU A 134 12.20 -17.83 -0.81
C LEU A 134 12.99 -17.97 0.48
N ILE A 135 13.89 -17.03 0.81
CA ILE A 135 14.64 -17.04 2.07
C ILE A 135 13.69 -16.81 3.26
N ALA A 136 12.81 -15.81 3.18
CA ALA A 136 11.87 -15.48 4.26
C ALA A 136 10.95 -16.66 4.64
N GLY A 137 10.54 -17.48 3.66
CA GLY A 137 9.71 -18.66 3.90
C GLY A 137 10.43 -19.85 4.55
N HIS A 138 11.70 -19.70 4.97
CA HIS A 138 12.43 -20.68 5.77
C HIS A 138 12.66 -20.22 7.22
N MET A 139 12.01 -19.13 7.65
CA MET A 139 12.18 -18.58 8.99
C MET A 139 11.48 -19.42 10.07
N TYR A 140 10.30 -20.00 9.78
CA TYR A 140 9.46 -20.60 10.80
C TYR A 140 9.70 -22.09 10.98
N LYS A 141 9.67 -22.54 12.23
CA LYS A 141 9.94 -23.92 12.62
C LYS A 141 8.84 -24.86 12.12
N THR A 142 9.23 -25.97 11.50
CA THR A 142 8.32 -27.05 11.08
C THR A 142 8.82 -28.39 11.62
N ASN A 143 8.53 -29.51 10.93
CA ASN A 143 8.79 -30.87 11.41
C ASN A 143 10.28 -31.20 11.63
N TRP A 144 11.21 -30.44 11.04
CA TRP A 144 12.66 -30.71 11.10
C TRP A 144 13.37 -30.02 12.26
N GLY A 145 12.65 -29.36 13.17
CA GLY A 145 13.22 -28.79 14.38
C GLY A 145 14.01 -27.48 14.21
N ILE A 146 14.30 -27.07 12.97
CA ILE A 146 15.02 -25.83 12.62
C ILE A 146 14.02 -24.71 12.32
N GLY A 147 14.31 -23.49 12.77
CA GLY A 147 13.49 -22.29 12.59
C GLY A 147 12.94 -21.74 13.90
N HIS A 148 12.10 -20.71 13.80
CA HIS A 148 11.48 -20.05 14.96
C HIS A 148 10.02 -20.44 15.15
N SER A 149 9.58 -20.62 16.41
CA SER A 149 8.14 -20.63 16.72
C SER A 149 7.65 -19.19 16.85
N LEU A 150 6.50 -18.89 16.23
CA LEU A 150 5.89 -17.56 16.33
C LEU A 150 5.52 -17.20 17.78
N LYS A 151 5.03 -18.19 18.53
CA LYS A 151 4.66 -18.00 19.92
C LYS A 151 5.87 -17.59 20.77
N ASP A 152 6.99 -18.29 20.61
CA ASP A 152 8.22 -17.98 21.34
C ASP A 152 8.75 -16.58 21.01
N ILE A 153 8.72 -16.20 19.72
CA ILE A 153 9.08 -14.84 19.29
C ILE A 153 8.19 -13.82 20.01
N LEU A 154 6.86 -13.99 19.95
CA LEU A 154 5.93 -13.03 20.55
C LEU A 154 6.16 -12.88 22.06
N GLU A 155 6.24 -14.00 22.80
CA GLU A 155 6.40 -13.97 24.26
C GLU A 155 7.78 -13.45 24.71
N ALA A 156 8.81 -13.58 23.88
CA ALA A 156 10.12 -12.98 24.15
C ALA A 156 10.08 -11.44 24.10
N HIS A 157 9.18 -10.84 23.32
CA HIS A 157 9.09 -9.38 23.16
C HIS A 157 8.21 -8.74 24.24
N LYS A 158 8.83 -8.37 25.36
CA LYS A 158 8.22 -7.66 26.48
C LYS A 158 9.15 -6.54 26.96
N GLY A 159 8.57 -5.41 27.36
CA GLY A 159 9.31 -4.23 27.82
C GLY A 159 8.76 -3.67 29.13
N PRO A 160 9.49 -2.74 29.76
CA PRO A 160 9.13 -2.19 31.07
C PRO A 160 7.77 -1.45 31.06
N PHE A 161 7.37 -0.88 29.91
CA PHE A 161 6.12 -0.12 29.78
C PHE A 161 4.92 -0.97 29.34
N THR A 162 5.16 -2.16 28.79
CA THR A 162 4.15 -2.96 28.06
C THR A 162 3.67 -4.19 28.82
N GLY A 163 4.07 -4.37 30.08
CA GLY A 163 3.60 -5.45 30.94
C GLY A 163 4.00 -6.83 30.40
N GLN A 164 3.00 -7.67 30.11
CA GLN A 164 3.21 -9.02 29.55
C GLN A 164 3.49 -9.00 28.03
N GLY A 165 3.62 -7.83 27.41
CA GLY A 165 3.98 -7.70 26.00
C GLY A 165 2.97 -8.38 25.08
N HIS A 166 3.46 -9.17 24.12
CA HIS A 166 2.64 -9.84 23.10
C HIS A 166 2.04 -11.18 23.54
N LYS A 167 2.15 -11.53 24.83
CA LYS A 167 1.54 -12.75 25.35
C LYS A 167 0.07 -12.81 24.98
N GLY A 168 -0.36 -13.92 24.39
CA GLY A 168 -1.75 -14.11 24.01
C GLY A 168 -2.12 -13.77 22.56
N LEU A 169 -1.27 -13.03 21.84
CA LEU A 169 -1.54 -12.69 20.45
C LEU A 169 -1.51 -13.93 19.54
N TYR A 170 -0.61 -14.89 19.79
CA TYR A 170 -0.57 -16.15 19.05
C TYR A 170 -1.92 -16.88 19.12
N GLU A 171 -2.48 -17.00 20.33
CA GLU A 171 -3.78 -17.64 20.53
C GLU A 171 -4.91 -16.83 19.88
N ILE A 172 -4.89 -15.49 19.94
CA ILE A 172 -5.91 -14.66 19.26
C ILE A 172 -5.91 -14.94 17.76
N PHE A 173 -4.75 -14.89 17.12
CA PHE A 173 -4.61 -15.04 15.68
C PHE A 173 -4.75 -16.49 15.17
N THR A 174 -4.71 -17.48 16.06
CA THR A 174 -4.96 -18.90 15.71
C THR A 174 -6.37 -19.37 16.04
N THR A 175 -7.12 -18.62 16.85
CA THR A 175 -8.49 -19.01 17.28
C THR A 175 -9.58 -18.12 16.70
N SER A 176 -9.31 -16.84 16.43
CA SER A 176 -10.29 -15.92 15.85
C SER A 176 -9.99 -15.63 14.37
N TRP A 177 -10.91 -16.08 13.51
CA TRP A 177 -10.92 -15.70 12.10
C TRP A 177 -11.18 -14.20 11.90
N HIS A 178 -11.93 -13.55 12.81
CA HIS A 178 -12.18 -12.11 12.74
C HIS A 178 -10.95 -11.28 13.08
N ALA A 179 -10.11 -11.74 14.01
CA ALA A 179 -8.82 -11.09 14.29
C ALA A 179 -7.89 -11.17 13.06
N GLN A 180 -7.77 -12.35 12.44
CA GLN A 180 -7.00 -12.53 11.21
C GLN A 180 -7.55 -11.68 10.06
N LEU A 181 -8.86 -11.74 9.80
CA LEU A 181 -9.49 -10.97 8.73
C LEU A 181 -9.32 -9.46 8.95
N SER A 182 -9.42 -8.99 10.19
CA SER A 182 -9.17 -7.58 10.53
C SER A 182 -7.75 -7.15 10.13
N LEU A 183 -6.73 -7.90 10.56
CA LEU A 183 -5.34 -7.58 10.23
C LEU A 183 -5.09 -7.64 8.71
N ASN A 184 -5.59 -8.68 8.05
CA ASN A 184 -5.40 -8.88 6.61
C ASN A 184 -6.06 -7.76 5.80
N LEU A 185 -7.27 -7.34 6.17
CA LEU A 185 -7.96 -6.22 5.52
C LEU A 185 -7.25 -4.88 5.76
N ALA A 186 -6.69 -4.65 6.95
CA ALA A 186 -5.94 -3.44 7.25
C ALA A 186 -4.68 -3.34 6.38
N MET A 187 -3.93 -4.44 6.28
CA MET A 187 -2.69 -4.50 5.50
C MET A 187 -2.99 -4.46 4.00
N LEU A 188 -3.97 -5.23 3.51
CA LEU A 188 -4.33 -5.26 2.10
C LEU A 188 -4.92 -3.92 1.65
N GLY A 189 -5.80 -3.31 2.46
CA GLY A 189 -6.37 -2.00 2.13
C GLY A 189 -5.31 -0.91 2.03
N SER A 190 -4.36 -0.90 2.98
CA SER A 190 -3.23 0.02 2.95
C SER A 190 -2.30 -0.24 1.76
N LEU A 191 -2.01 -1.51 1.45
CA LEU A 191 -1.21 -1.89 0.29
C LEU A 191 -1.89 -1.45 -1.02
N THR A 192 -3.20 -1.61 -1.15
CA THR A 192 -3.95 -1.15 -2.34
C THR A 192 -3.84 0.36 -2.54
N ILE A 193 -3.85 1.16 -1.47
CA ILE A 193 -3.60 2.62 -1.55
C ILE A 193 -2.15 2.89 -1.98
N ILE A 194 -1.17 2.18 -1.43
CA ILE A 194 0.24 2.30 -1.82
C ILE A 194 0.41 1.96 -3.30
N VAL A 195 -0.25 0.91 -3.80
CA VAL A 195 -0.25 0.54 -5.23
C VAL A 195 -0.76 1.70 -6.08
N ALA A 196 -1.84 2.38 -5.68
CA ALA A 196 -2.32 3.58 -6.38
C ALA A 196 -1.22 4.64 -6.50
N HIS A 197 -0.58 4.99 -5.38
CA HIS A 197 0.48 6.00 -5.34
C HIS A 197 1.74 5.62 -6.14
N HIS A 198 2.13 4.34 -6.10
CA HIS A 198 3.29 3.85 -6.83
C HIS A 198 3.01 3.79 -8.35
N MET A 199 1.85 3.30 -8.77
CA MET A 199 1.55 3.09 -10.19
C MET A 199 1.45 4.39 -10.99
N TYR A 200 0.95 5.48 -10.41
CA TYR A 200 0.87 6.74 -11.16
C TYR A 200 2.25 7.41 -11.29
N SER A 201 3.08 7.33 -10.25
CA SER A 201 4.39 8.01 -10.19
C SER A 201 5.52 7.18 -10.80
N MET A 202 5.31 5.87 -10.93
CA MET A 202 6.22 4.92 -11.59
C MET A 202 5.40 4.00 -12.53
N PRO A 203 4.87 4.52 -13.65
CA PRO A 203 4.01 3.76 -14.56
C PRO A 203 4.65 2.44 -15.00
N PRO A 204 4.16 1.27 -14.56
CA PRO A 204 4.88 0.01 -14.75
C PRO A 204 4.68 -0.62 -16.13
N TYR A 205 3.75 -0.08 -16.93
CA TYR A 205 3.35 -0.65 -18.21
C TYR A 205 3.66 0.29 -19.39
N PRO A 206 4.07 -0.25 -20.55
CA PRO A 206 4.27 0.53 -21.77
C PRO A 206 3.03 1.36 -22.14
N TYR A 207 3.25 2.62 -22.52
CA TYR A 207 2.25 3.59 -22.98
C TYR A 207 1.16 3.99 -21.97
N LEU A 208 1.15 3.41 -20.77
CA LEU A 208 0.17 3.71 -19.73
C LEU A 208 0.27 5.18 -19.26
N ALA A 209 1.48 5.74 -19.17
CA ALA A 209 1.71 7.09 -18.64
C ALA A 209 1.00 8.19 -19.45
N THR A 210 0.85 8.00 -20.76
CA THR A 210 0.18 8.98 -21.65
C THR A 210 -1.29 8.68 -21.90
N ASP A 211 -1.80 7.57 -21.34
CA ASP A 211 -3.22 7.29 -21.22
C ASP A 211 -3.74 7.80 -19.87
N TYR A 212 -3.95 9.11 -19.82
CA TYR A 212 -4.38 9.83 -18.62
C TYR A 212 -5.69 9.28 -18.03
N GLY A 213 -6.60 8.80 -18.89
CA GLY A 213 -7.87 8.22 -18.47
C GLY A 213 -7.66 6.93 -17.68
N THR A 214 -6.80 6.04 -18.18
CA THR A 214 -6.46 4.80 -17.47
C THR A 214 -5.69 5.08 -16.18
N GLN A 215 -4.74 6.03 -16.17
CA GLN A 215 -4.03 6.43 -14.95
C GLN A 215 -4.99 6.97 -13.87
N LEU A 216 -5.89 7.89 -14.23
CA LEU A 216 -6.90 8.42 -13.33
C LEU A 216 -7.84 7.33 -12.80
N SER A 217 -8.26 6.42 -13.67
CA SER A 217 -9.15 5.31 -13.32
C SER A 217 -8.48 4.35 -12.35
N LEU A 218 -7.25 3.91 -12.63
CA LEU A 218 -6.50 2.98 -11.78
C LEU A 218 -6.21 3.59 -10.41
N PHE A 219 -5.78 4.84 -10.35
CA PHE A 219 -5.55 5.53 -9.09
C PHE A 219 -6.84 5.59 -8.25
N THR A 220 -7.91 6.12 -8.83
CA THR A 220 -9.21 6.28 -8.17
C THR A 220 -9.77 4.93 -7.70
N HIS A 221 -9.69 3.90 -8.55
CA HIS A 221 -10.18 2.55 -8.26
C HIS A 221 -9.48 1.93 -7.05
N HIS A 222 -8.14 1.94 -7.05
CA HIS A 222 -7.35 1.34 -5.97
C HIS A 222 -7.50 2.14 -4.66
N MET A 223 -7.61 3.47 -4.73
CA MET A 223 -7.91 4.31 -3.55
C MET A 223 -9.23 3.91 -2.90
N TRP A 224 -10.30 3.73 -3.69
CA TRP A 224 -11.60 3.32 -3.18
C TRP A 224 -11.57 1.92 -2.57
N ILE A 225 -11.02 0.93 -3.28
CA ILE A 225 -10.89 -0.44 -2.75
C ILE A 225 -10.13 -0.42 -1.41
N GLY A 226 -9.01 0.29 -1.36
CA GLY A 226 -8.22 0.40 -0.15
C GLY A 226 -8.99 0.99 1.03
N GLY A 227 -9.73 2.09 0.79
CA GLY A 227 -10.61 2.70 1.80
C GLY A 227 -11.66 1.75 2.34
N PHE A 228 -12.35 1.00 1.46
CA PHE A 228 -13.35 0.01 1.87
C PHE A 228 -12.76 -1.13 2.70
N LEU A 229 -11.60 -1.65 2.30
CA LEU A 229 -10.91 -2.72 3.04
C LEU A 229 -10.47 -2.24 4.44
N ILE A 230 -9.93 -1.02 4.57
CA ILE A 230 -9.54 -0.44 5.87
C ILE A 230 -10.74 -0.27 6.80
N VAL A 231 -11.88 0.19 6.30
CA VAL A 231 -13.12 0.28 7.11
C VAL A 231 -13.60 -1.12 7.52
N GLY A 232 -13.53 -2.10 6.61
CA GLY A 232 -13.81 -3.50 6.90
C GLY A 232 -12.90 -4.09 7.98
N ALA A 233 -11.62 -3.69 8.01
CA ALA A 233 -10.67 -4.11 9.03
C ALA A 233 -11.13 -3.70 10.42
N ALA A 234 -11.56 -2.44 10.60
CA ALA A 234 -12.08 -1.95 11.87
C ALA A 234 -13.42 -2.63 12.24
N ALA A 235 -14.28 -2.90 11.26
CA ALA A 235 -15.51 -3.65 11.49
C ALA A 235 -15.20 -5.04 12.09
N HIS A 236 -14.26 -5.78 11.50
CA HIS A 236 -13.86 -7.09 11.99
C HIS A 236 -13.08 -7.05 13.31
N ALA A 237 -12.30 -5.99 13.58
CA ALA A 237 -11.71 -5.77 14.89
C ALA A 237 -12.79 -5.62 15.97
N ALA A 238 -13.84 -4.84 15.71
CA ALA A 238 -14.95 -4.69 16.64
C ALA A 238 -15.74 -5.99 16.82
N ILE A 239 -15.97 -6.76 15.75
CA ILE A 239 -16.61 -8.09 15.85
C ILE A 239 -15.77 -9.03 16.71
N PHE A 240 -14.45 -9.08 16.51
CA PHE A 240 -13.52 -9.82 17.37
C PHE A 240 -13.65 -9.41 18.83
N ILE A 241 -13.60 -8.09 19.12
CA ILE A 241 -13.72 -7.56 20.49
C ILE A 241 -15.06 -7.93 21.15
N VAL A 242 -16.15 -8.00 20.40
CA VAL A 242 -17.46 -8.38 20.94
C VAL A 242 -17.56 -9.89 21.18
N ARG A 243 -17.18 -10.70 20.19
CA ARG A 243 -17.49 -12.15 20.16
C ARG A 243 -16.38 -13.03 20.72
N ASP A 244 -15.14 -12.75 20.33
CA ASP A 244 -14.04 -13.71 20.48
C ASP A 244 -13.03 -13.26 21.54
N TYR A 245 -13.05 -11.98 21.93
CA TYR A 245 -12.21 -11.47 23.01
C TYR A 245 -12.72 -11.90 24.39
N ASP A 246 -11.86 -12.62 25.11
CA ASP A 246 -12.07 -13.05 26.48
C ASP A 246 -11.12 -12.29 27.43
N PRO A 247 -11.63 -11.40 28.31
CA PRO A 247 -10.79 -10.66 29.26
C PRO A 247 -10.22 -11.56 30.38
N THR A 248 -10.78 -12.74 30.64
CA THR A 248 -10.35 -13.59 31.76
C THR A 248 -9.01 -14.26 31.51
N THR A 249 -8.67 -14.49 30.24
CA THR A 249 -7.40 -15.08 29.79
C THR A 249 -6.35 -14.03 29.39
N ARG A 250 -6.70 -12.73 29.46
CA ARG A 250 -5.90 -11.61 28.93
C ARG A 250 -5.63 -10.58 30.01
N TYR A 251 -4.58 -10.82 30.79
CA TYR A 251 -4.18 -9.93 31.88
C TYR A 251 -2.89 -9.20 31.56
N ASN A 252 -2.95 -7.86 31.54
CA ASN A 252 -1.81 -6.96 31.46
C ASN A 252 -0.88 -7.18 30.25
N ASP A 253 -1.42 -7.76 29.17
CA ASP A 253 -0.82 -7.75 27.83
C ASP A 253 -1.08 -6.42 27.12
N LEU A 254 -0.59 -6.28 25.89
CA LEU A 254 -0.76 -5.05 25.10
C LEU A 254 -2.24 -4.70 24.87
N LEU A 255 -3.10 -5.67 24.55
CA LEU A 255 -4.49 -5.41 24.21
C LEU A 255 -5.30 -4.96 25.44
N ASP A 256 -5.12 -5.65 26.57
CA ASP A 256 -5.72 -5.25 27.85
C ASP A 256 -5.26 -3.84 28.25
N ARG A 257 -3.96 -3.55 28.12
CA ARG A 257 -3.42 -2.23 28.44
C ARG A 257 -4.08 -1.15 27.60
N VAL A 258 -4.17 -1.32 26.28
CA VAL A 258 -4.84 -0.37 25.36
C VAL A 258 -6.30 -0.12 25.80
N LEU A 259 -7.05 -1.17 26.13
CA LEU A 259 -8.43 -1.03 26.60
C LEU A 259 -8.55 -0.26 27.91
N ARG A 260 -7.58 -0.38 28.83
CA ARG A 260 -7.57 0.32 30.13
C ARG A 260 -7.36 1.84 30.03
N HIS A 261 -6.70 2.33 28.98
CA HIS A 261 -6.50 3.77 28.76
C HIS A 261 -7.17 4.28 27.48
N ARG A 262 -8.20 3.58 27.00
CA ARG A 262 -8.98 3.94 25.80
C ARG A 262 -9.55 5.36 25.83
N ASP A 263 -9.93 5.85 27.01
CA ASP A 263 -10.45 7.22 27.15
C ASP A 263 -9.37 8.26 26.82
N ALA A 264 -8.11 8.01 27.23
CA ALA A 264 -6.99 8.88 26.92
C ALA A 264 -6.66 8.85 25.41
N ILE A 265 -6.64 7.66 24.80
CA ILE A 265 -6.41 7.53 23.35
C ILE A 265 -7.46 8.34 22.57
N ILE A 266 -8.74 8.15 22.88
CA ILE A 266 -9.83 8.82 22.15
C ILE A 266 -9.88 10.31 22.43
N SER A 267 -9.59 10.77 23.66
CA SER A 267 -9.58 12.22 23.95
C SER A 267 -8.44 12.95 23.24
N HIS A 268 -7.24 12.38 23.18
CA HIS A 268 -6.12 12.97 22.45
C HIS A 268 -6.39 12.97 20.94
N LEU A 269 -6.91 11.86 20.40
CA LEU A 269 -7.23 11.80 18.97
C LEU A 269 -8.37 12.76 18.60
N ASN A 270 -9.35 12.96 19.50
CA ASN A 270 -10.37 13.99 19.34
C ASN A 270 -9.76 15.40 19.28
N TRP A 271 -8.86 15.73 20.20
CA TRP A 271 -8.13 17.00 20.19
C TRP A 271 -7.34 17.19 18.88
N VAL A 272 -6.60 16.17 18.43
CA VAL A 272 -5.87 16.22 17.15
C VAL A 272 -6.81 16.48 15.98
N CYS A 273 -7.98 15.83 15.93
CA CYS A 273 -8.96 16.05 14.87
C CYS A 273 -9.48 17.49 14.86
N ILE A 274 -9.78 18.07 16.02
CA ILE A 274 -10.23 19.46 16.15
C ILE A 274 -9.11 20.41 15.71
N PHE A 275 -7.88 20.18 16.19
CA PHE A 275 -6.71 20.95 15.82
C PHE A 275 -6.50 20.93 14.30
N LEU A 276 -6.45 19.75 13.69
CA LEU A 276 -6.28 19.61 12.25
C LEU A 276 -7.40 20.27 11.48
N GLY A 277 -8.67 20.14 11.91
CA GLY A 277 -9.80 20.80 11.26
C GLY A 277 -9.65 22.32 11.21
N PHE A 278 -9.32 22.95 12.35
CA PHE A 278 -9.11 24.41 12.40
C PHE A 278 -7.88 24.87 11.61
N HIS A 279 -6.77 24.13 11.66
CA HIS A 279 -5.50 24.53 11.06
C HIS A 279 -5.28 23.96 9.65
N SER A 280 -6.31 23.39 9.02
CA SER A 280 -6.32 23.02 7.61
C SER A 280 -7.51 23.66 6.91
N PHE A 281 -8.73 23.18 7.17
CA PHE A 281 -9.95 23.69 6.56
C PHE A 281 -10.21 25.16 6.91
N GLY A 282 -9.91 25.57 8.15
CA GLY A 282 -10.00 26.97 8.55
C GLY A 282 -9.13 27.92 7.71
N LEU A 283 -8.00 27.44 7.17
CA LEU A 283 -7.14 28.23 6.29
C LEU A 283 -7.77 28.49 4.93
N TYR A 284 -8.57 27.54 4.41
CA TYR A 284 -9.36 27.74 3.19
C TYR A 284 -10.44 28.82 3.41
N ILE A 285 -11.18 28.77 4.53
CA ILE A 285 -12.17 29.80 4.88
C ILE A 285 -11.51 31.17 5.04
N HIS A 286 -10.33 31.23 5.68
CA HIS A 286 -9.54 32.46 5.78
C HIS A 286 -9.19 33.01 4.39
N ASN A 287 -8.68 32.16 3.50
CA ASN A 287 -8.32 32.55 2.14
C ASN A 287 -9.53 33.06 1.34
N ASP A 288 -10.67 32.38 1.41
CA ASP A 288 -11.90 32.84 0.75
C ASP A 288 -12.32 34.21 1.28
N THR A 289 -12.27 34.41 2.59
CA THR A 289 -12.64 35.68 3.23
C THR A 289 -11.68 36.81 2.82
N MET A 290 -10.36 36.57 2.86
CA MET A 290 -9.37 37.59 2.48
C MET A 290 -9.46 37.94 1.00
N SER A 291 -9.65 36.93 0.13
CA SER A 291 -9.87 37.15 -1.30
C SER A 291 -11.13 37.98 -1.55
N ALA A 292 -12.26 37.64 -0.90
CA ALA A 292 -13.53 38.37 -1.04
C ALA A 292 -13.45 39.81 -0.52
N LEU A 293 -12.64 40.07 0.51
CA LEU A 293 -12.36 41.41 1.03
C LEU A 293 -11.37 42.21 0.17
N GLY A 294 -10.89 41.66 -0.95
CA GLY A 294 -9.92 42.32 -1.82
C GLY A 294 -8.52 42.43 -1.19
N ARG A 295 -8.16 41.47 -0.32
CA ARG A 295 -6.88 41.43 0.42
C ARG A 295 -6.04 40.21 0.05
N PRO A 296 -5.63 40.05 -1.22
CA PRO A 296 -4.85 38.87 -1.65
C PRO A 296 -3.48 38.76 -0.97
N GLN A 297 -2.90 39.87 -0.54
CA GLN A 297 -1.62 39.89 0.21
C GLN A 297 -1.71 39.25 1.60
N ASP A 298 -2.92 39.07 2.14
CA ASP A 298 -3.16 38.47 3.46
C ASP A 298 -3.59 36.99 3.37
N MET A 299 -3.55 36.40 2.17
CA MET A 299 -3.85 35.00 1.92
C MET A 299 -2.64 34.10 2.20
N PHE A 300 -2.92 32.85 2.56
CA PHE A 300 -1.95 31.77 2.53
C PHE A 300 -1.79 31.25 1.10
N SER A 301 -0.72 31.66 0.42
CA SER A 301 -0.42 31.31 -0.97
C SER A 301 1.08 31.43 -1.25
N ASP A 302 1.52 30.94 -2.42
CA ASP A 302 2.92 31.04 -2.82
C ASP A 302 3.37 32.50 -3.11
N THR A 303 2.44 33.42 -3.35
CA THR A 303 2.72 34.83 -3.66
C THR A 303 2.54 35.80 -2.50
N ALA A 304 2.02 35.32 -1.36
CA ALA A 304 1.74 36.11 -0.17
C ALA A 304 2.34 35.43 1.07
N ILE A 305 1.51 34.96 2.00
CA ILE A 305 1.98 34.27 3.21
C ILE A 305 2.20 32.79 2.87
N GLN A 306 3.46 32.41 2.67
CA GLN A 306 3.81 31.06 2.23
C GLN A 306 3.77 30.03 3.38
N LEU A 307 3.21 28.86 3.11
CA LEU A 307 3.30 27.68 3.98
C LEU A 307 3.92 26.53 3.19
N GLN A 308 5.24 26.56 3.04
CA GLN A 308 5.95 25.60 2.20
C GLN A 308 6.07 24.22 2.87
N PRO A 309 5.85 23.11 2.13
CA PRO A 309 6.05 21.75 2.64
C PRO A 309 7.52 21.36 2.62
N ILE A 310 8.36 22.06 3.39
CA ILE A 310 9.83 21.95 3.34
C ILE A 310 10.35 20.53 3.56
N PHE A 311 9.67 19.72 4.38
CA PHE A 311 10.08 18.35 4.63
C PHE A 311 9.85 17.46 3.39
N ALA A 312 8.76 17.66 2.66
CA ALA A 312 8.50 16.93 1.42
C ALA A 312 9.47 17.34 0.31
N GLN A 313 9.76 18.63 0.19
CA GLN A 313 10.78 19.15 -0.73
C GLN A 313 12.18 18.61 -0.40
N TRP A 314 12.52 18.49 0.88
CA TRP A 314 13.77 17.87 1.31
C TRP A 314 13.87 16.38 0.92
N VAL A 315 12.78 15.61 1.07
CA VAL A 315 12.72 14.22 0.61
C VAL A 315 12.84 14.14 -0.92
N GLN A 316 12.14 15.01 -1.66
CA GLN A 316 12.26 15.13 -3.11
C GLN A 316 13.71 15.33 -3.55
N ASN A 317 14.42 16.28 -2.93
CA ASN A 317 15.83 16.53 -3.22
C ASN A 317 16.73 15.33 -2.88
N THR A 318 16.47 14.64 -1.78
CA THR A 318 17.22 13.45 -1.38
C THR A 318 17.07 12.33 -2.41
N HIS A 319 15.85 12.09 -2.91
CA HIS A 319 15.60 11.07 -3.93
C HIS A 319 16.09 11.47 -5.32
N ALA A 320 15.98 12.75 -5.70
CA ALA A 320 16.49 13.25 -6.98
C ALA A 320 18.02 13.14 -7.06
N LEU A 321 18.72 13.35 -5.95
CA LEU A 321 20.19 13.23 -5.87
C LEU A 321 20.69 11.82 -5.53
N ALA A 322 19.79 10.85 -5.31
CA ALA A 322 20.17 9.50 -4.91
C ALA A 322 21.15 8.83 -5.90
N PRO A 323 20.96 8.88 -7.24
CA PRO A 323 21.84 8.19 -8.19
C PRO A 323 23.31 8.61 -8.11
N SER A 324 23.58 9.87 -7.74
CA SER A 324 24.95 10.41 -7.65
C SER A 324 25.56 10.32 -6.26
N LEU A 325 24.78 10.04 -5.22
CA LEU A 325 25.22 10.09 -3.82
C LEU A 325 24.98 8.78 -3.06
N THR A 326 23.72 8.38 -2.91
CA THR A 326 23.32 7.29 -1.99
C THR A 326 22.97 5.98 -2.70
N ALA A 327 22.81 6.01 -4.02
CA ALA A 327 22.51 4.87 -4.88
C ALA A 327 23.41 4.86 -6.15
N PRO A 328 24.74 4.77 -6.02
CA PRO A 328 25.70 4.92 -7.14
C PRO A 328 25.58 3.85 -8.24
N GLY A 329 24.86 2.75 -7.99
CA GLY A 329 24.57 1.72 -8.99
C GLY A 329 23.36 2.02 -9.87
N ALA A 330 22.54 3.02 -9.53
CA ALA A 330 21.39 3.44 -10.32
C ALA A 330 21.79 4.50 -11.35
N THR A 331 21.25 4.42 -12.56
CA THR A 331 21.49 5.46 -13.58
C THR A 331 20.65 6.71 -13.34
N THR A 332 19.39 6.54 -12.93
CA THR A 332 18.43 7.63 -12.69
C THR A 332 17.65 7.41 -11.40
N SER A 333 16.88 8.42 -10.99
CA SER A 333 16.09 8.38 -9.75
C SER A 333 14.94 7.36 -9.85
N THR A 334 14.39 6.97 -8.69
CA THR A 334 13.28 6.01 -8.62
C THR A 334 12.03 6.47 -9.38
N SER A 335 11.81 7.79 -9.48
CA SER A 335 10.71 8.40 -10.23
C SER A 335 11.12 9.81 -10.67
N LEU A 336 10.63 10.22 -11.85
CA LEU A 336 10.85 11.58 -12.35
C LEU A 336 10.05 12.64 -11.57
N THR A 337 9.10 12.22 -10.72
CA THR A 337 8.31 13.14 -9.88
C THR A 337 9.13 13.86 -8.80
N TRP A 338 10.28 13.29 -8.40
CA TRP A 338 11.10 13.85 -7.32
C TRP A 338 11.82 15.15 -7.70
N GLY A 339 12.11 15.37 -8.98
CA GLY A 339 12.93 16.49 -9.43
C GLY A 339 13.76 16.16 -10.66
N GLY A 340 14.56 17.15 -11.08
CA GLY A 340 15.37 17.09 -12.31
C GLY A 340 14.79 17.97 -13.43
N SER A 341 15.56 18.20 -14.48
CA SER A 341 15.10 18.90 -15.69
C SER A 341 14.59 17.94 -16.77
N GLU A 342 14.60 16.64 -16.49
CA GLU A 342 14.24 15.60 -17.46
C GLU A 342 12.72 15.41 -17.51
N LEU A 343 12.18 15.66 -18.69
CA LEU A 343 10.79 15.46 -19.05
C LEU A 343 10.71 14.25 -19.98
N VAL A 344 9.92 13.25 -19.62
CA VAL A 344 9.65 12.12 -20.53
C VAL A 344 8.34 12.36 -21.24
N ALA A 345 8.37 12.24 -22.56
CA ALA A 345 7.25 12.51 -23.42
C ALA A 345 7.10 11.42 -24.48
N VAL A 346 5.87 11.00 -24.74
CA VAL A 346 5.56 9.96 -25.72
C VAL A 346 4.39 10.43 -26.57
N GLY A 347 4.55 10.42 -27.89
CA GLY A 347 3.50 10.83 -28.82
C GLY A 347 3.00 12.27 -28.63
N GLY A 348 3.90 13.20 -28.25
CA GLY A 348 3.56 14.61 -28.01
C GLY A 348 2.82 14.88 -26.69
N LYS A 349 2.64 13.85 -25.85
CA LYS A 349 2.05 13.95 -24.51
C LYS A 349 3.11 13.76 -23.44
N VAL A 350 2.95 14.45 -22.32
CA VAL A 350 3.82 14.28 -21.16
C VAL A 350 3.54 12.93 -20.50
N ALA A 351 4.54 12.07 -20.40
CA ALA A 351 4.43 10.83 -19.63
C ALA A 351 4.65 11.11 -18.14
N MET A 352 5.73 11.83 -17.79
CA MET A 352 6.01 12.23 -16.41
C MET A 352 6.95 13.44 -16.36
N LEU A 353 6.75 14.29 -15.35
CA LEU A 353 7.65 15.40 -15.02
C LEU A 353 7.72 15.59 -13.50
N PRO A 354 8.67 16.41 -12.99
CA PRO A 354 8.73 16.77 -11.58
C PRO A 354 7.40 17.33 -11.08
N ILE A 355 6.95 16.90 -9.90
CA ILE A 355 5.71 17.42 -9.31
C ILE A 355 6.11 18.44 -8.24
N PRO A 356 6.05 19.76 -8.52
CA PRO A 356 6.40 20.77 -7.54
C PRO A 356 5.39 20.76 -6.40
N LEU A 357 5.87 20.98 -5.18
CA LEU A 357 5.04 21.05 -3.97
C LEU A 357 5.12 22.46 -3.37
N GLY A 358 4.02 23.20 -3.41
CA GLY A 358 3.90 24.55 -2.88
C GLY A 358 2.92 24.65 -1.71
N THR A 359 2.46 25.88 -1.45
CA THR A 359 1.52 26.17 -0.36
C THR A 359 0.18 25.45 -0.57
N ALA A 360 -0.31 25.36 -1.80
CA ALA A 360 -1.55 24.62 -2.11
C ALA A 360 -1.43 23.14 -1.75
N ASP A 361 -0.30 22.51 -2.06
CA ASP A 361 -0.02 21.12 -1.71
C ASP A 361 0.08 20.95 -0.17
N PHE A 362 0.70 21.89 0.53
CA PHE A 362 0.74 21.88 2.01
C PHE A 362 -0.67 21.86 2.61
N LEU A 363 -1.56 22.74 2.13
CA LEU A 363 -2.94 22.83 2.64
C LEU A 363 -3.72 21.53 2.43
N VAL A 364 -3.70 20.99 1.21
CA VAL A 364 -4.49 19.79 0.88
C VAL A 364 -3.97 18.53 1.57
N HIS A 365 -2.66 18.40 1.78
CA HIS A 365 -2.11 17.28 2.57
C HIS A 365 -2.55 17.34 4.04
N HIS A 366 -2.73 18.52 4.62
CA HIS A 366 -3.29 18.65 5.97
C HIS A 366 -4.80 18.34 6.01
N ILE A 367 -5.54 18.57 4.92
CA ILE A 367 -6.92 18.09 4.78
C ILE A 367 -6.96 16.55 4.70
N HIS A 368 -6.04 15.91 3.97
CA HIS A 368 -5.93 14.44 3.97
C HIS A 368 -5.64 13.93 5.38
N ALA A 369 -4.68 14.53 6.08
CA ALA A 369 -4.37 14.18 7.46
C ALA A 369 -5.62 14.32 8.35
N PHE A 370 -6.32 15.45 8.29
CA PHE A 370 -7.54 15.69 9.04
C PHE A 370 -8.60 14.60 8.80
N THR A 371 -8.96 14.37 7.53
CA THR A 371 -10.04 13.44 7.17
C THR A 371 -9.70 11.99 7.51
N ILE A 372 -8.43 11.57 7.35
CA ILE A 372 -7.95 10.25 7.78
C ILE A 372 -8.02 10.13 9.31
N HIS A 373 -7.56 11.13 10.07
CA HIS A 373 -7.57 11.08 11.54
C HIS A 373 -9.00 11.02 12.09
N VAL A 374 -9.97 11.72 11.49
CA VAL A 374 -11.38 11.62 11.90
C VAL A 374 -11.95 10.23 11.56
N THR A 375 -11.60 9.66 10.40
CA THR A 375 -11.97 8.28 10.05
C THR A 375 -11.44 7.30 11.09
N VAL A 376 -10.16 7.41 11.46
CA VAL A 376 -9.53 6.59 12.51
C VAL A 376 -10.20 6.82 13.87
N LEU A 377 -10.52 8.06 14.24
CA LEU A 377 -11.21 8.39 15.49
C LEU A 377 -12.53 7.62 15.62
N ILE A 378 -13.34 7.65 14.58
CA ILE A 378 -14.66 6.99 14.57
C ILE A 378 -14.48 5.48 14.67
N LEU A 379 -13.63 4.90 13.81
CA LEU A 379 -13.42 3.45 13.74
C LEU A 379 -12.78 2.90 15.03
N LEU A 380 -11.71 3.54 15.52
CA LEU A 380 -11.01 3.12 16.72
C LEU A 380 -11.90 3.26 17.96
N LYS A 381 -12.70 4.34 18.06
CA LYS A 381 -13.70 4.47 19.13
C LYS A 381 -14.73 3.34 19.07
N GLY A 382 -15.17 2.96 17.87
CA GLY A 382 -16.07 1.83 17.65
C GLY A 382 -15.50 0.52 18.20
N VAL A 383 -14.22 0.24 17.94
CA VAL A 383 -13.52 -0.96 18.44
C VAL A 383 -13.33 -0.91 19.96
N LEU A 384 -12.74 0.15 20.50
CA LEU A 384 -12.36 0.24 21.91
C LEU A 384 -13.55 0.29 22.88
N PHE A 385 -14.71 0.78 22.42
CA PHE A 385 -15.94 0.92 23.21
C PHE A 385 -17.03 -0.09 22.81
N ALA A 386 -16.68 -1.15 22.07
CA ALA A 386 -17.61 -2.16 21.62
C ALA A 386 -18.19 -3.00 22.78
N ARG A 387 -17.35 -3.37 23.76
CA ARG A 387 -17.79 -4.20 24.91
C ARG A 387 -18.47 -3.43 26.02
N SER A 388 -18.04 -2.19 26.26
CA SER A 388 -18.54 -1.37 27.35
C SER A 388 -18.21 0.10 27.12
N SER A 389 -19.01 0.98 27.70
CA SER A 389 -18.69 2.39 27.87
C SER A 389 -19.15 2.86 29.25
N ARG A 390 -18.82 4.10 29.63
CA ARG A 390 -19.35 4.70 30.86
C ARG A 390 -20.89 4.81 30.85
N LEU A 391 -21.49 4.92 29.66
CA LEU A 391 -22.94 5.07 29.47
C LEU A 391 -23.68 3.72 29.48
N ILE A 392 -23.09 2.69 28.84
CA ILE A 392 -23.66 1.35 28.70
C ILE A 392 -22.56 0.34 29.11
N PRO A 393 -22.52 -0.06 30.39
CA PRO A 393 -21.47 -0.95 30.91
C PRO A 393 -21.51 -2.35 30.30
N ASP A 394 -22.69 -2.85 29.96
CA ASP A 394 -22.99 -4.21 29.50
C ASP A 394 -23.18 -4.31 27.98
N LYS A 395 -22.64 -3.36 27.22
CA LYS A 395 -22.83 -3.26 25.76
C LYS A 395 -22.48 -4.55 25.00
N ALA A 396 -21.51 -5.33 25.48
CA ALA A 396 -21.16 -6.63 24.92
C ALA A 396 -22.36 -7.58 24.81
N ASN A 397 -23.31 -7.51 25.75
CA ASN A 397 -24.51 -8.36 25.77
C ASN A 397 -25.52 -7.98 24.67
N LEU A 398 -25.50 -6.73 24.21
CA LEU A 398 -26.32 -6.25 23.10
C LEU A 398 -25.75 -6.69 21.73
N GLY A 399 -24.49 -7.14 21.71
CA GLY A 399 -23.81 -7.63 20.51
C GLY A 399 -23.18 -6.52 19.66
N PHE A 400 -22.74 -6.89 18.45
CA PHE A 400 -22.02 -5.98 17.55
C PHE A 400 -22.95 -5.00 16.82
N ARG A 401 -24.15 -5.47 16.44
CA ARG A 401 -25.10 -4.74 15.59
C ARG A 401 -26.46 -4.67 16.27
N PHE A 402 -26.76 -3.50 16.82
CA PHE A 402 -28.03 -3.15 17.46
C PHE A 402 -28.23 -1.63 17.34
N PRO A 403 -29.47 -1.11 17.28
CA PRO A 403 -29.69 0.30 16.94
C PRO A 403 -29.45 1.27 18.12
N CYS A 404 -29.84 0.88 19.33
CA CYS A 404 -29.74 1.67 20.56
C CYS A 404 -29.99 0.80 21.80
N ASP A 405 -29.85 1.39 23.00
CA ASP A 405 -30.31 0.88 24.30
C ASP A 405 -31.47 1.76 24.84
N GLY A 406 -32.44 2.06 23.96
CA GLY A 406 -33.62 2.87 24.26
C GLY A 406 -33.39 4.40 24.41
N PRO A 407 -34.46 5.17 24.64
CA PRO A 407 -34.40 6.63 24.74
C PRO A 407 -33.90 7.14 26.10
N GLY A 408 -33.68 6.26 27.07
CA GLY A 408 -33.16 6.62 28.40
C GLY A 408 -31.76 7.25 28.34
N ARG A 409 -31.29 7.79 29.47
CA ARG A 409 -29.95 8.42 29.61
C ARG A 409 -29.68 9.57 28.62
N GLY A 410 -30.73 10.25 28.17
CA GLY A 410 -30.65 11.33 27.17
C GLY A 410 -30.67 10.86 25.71
N GLY A 411 -30.81 9.55 25.46
CA GLY A 411 -30.80 8.94 24.13
C GLY A 411 -29.52 8.15 23.86
N THR A 412 -29.65 6.91 23.42
CA THR A 412 -28.52 5.98 23.18
C THR A 412 -28.43 5.52 21.72
N CYS A 413 -28.88 6.36 20.79
CA CYS A 413 -28.81 6.07 19.36
C CYS A 413 -27.36 5.86 18.91
N GLN A 414 -27.14 4.92 17.99
CA GLN A 414 -25.86 4.72 17.29
C GLN A 414 -24.66 4.41 18.20
N VAL A 415 -24.90 3.74 19.32
CA VAL A 415 -23.85 3.35 20.28
C VAL A 415 -23.16 2.03 19.94
N SER A 416 -23.70 1.25 19.00
CA SER A 416 -23.11 -0.03 18.60
C SER A 416 -21.84 0.19 17.78
N ALA A 417 -20.97 -0.83 17.74
CA ALA A 417 -19.78 -0.75 16.91
C ALA A 417 -20.11 -0.81 15.41
N TRP A 418 -21.22 -1.45 15.03
CA TRP A 418 -21.73 -1.40 13.66
C TRP A 418 -22.08 0.03 13.24
N ASP A 419 -22.68 0.84 14.11
CA ASP A 419 -22.98 2.23 13.80
C ASP A 419 -21.71 3.08 13.63
N HIS A 420 -20.62 2.72 14.32
CA HIS A 420 -19.32 3.38 14.09
C HIS A 420 -18.73 3.01 12.73
N VAL A 421 -18.97 1.78 12.23
CA VAL A 421 -18.63 1.41 10.85
C VAL A 421 -19.47 2.21 9.86
N PHE A 422 -20.78 2.34 10.10
CA PHE A 422 -21.68 3.18 9.31
C PHE A 422 -21.16 4.62 9.20
N LEU A 423 -20.85 5.26 10.33
CA LEU A 423 -20.28 6.62 10.35
C LEU A 423 -18.89 6.69 9.68
N GLY A 424 -18.07 5.66 9.90
CA GLY A 424 -16.74 5.55 9.31
C GLY A 424 -16.76 5.47 7.78
N LEU A 425 -17.79 4.87 7.18
CA LEU A 425 -17.94 4.83 5.72
C LEU A 425 -18.12 6.23 5.11
N PHE A 426 -18.89 7.13 5.75
CA PHE A 426 -19.03 8.50 5.26
C PHE A 426 -17.74 9.30 5.35
N TRP A 427 -16.97 9.09 6.42
CA TRP A 427 -15.68 9.77 6.59
C TRP A 427 -14.59 9.21 5.69
N MET A 428 -14.57 7.89 5.46
CA MET A 428 -13.74 7.28 4.42
C MET A 428 -14.11 7.83 3.04
N TYR A 429 -15.40 7.92 2.72
CA TYR A 429 -15.88 8.54 1.49
C TYR A 429 -15.37 9.98 1.33
N ASN A 430 -15.48 10.78 2.39
CA ASN A 430 -14.99 12.16 2.38
C ASN A 430 -13.46 12.20 2.18
N ALA A 431 -12.71 11.40 2.93
CA ALA A 431 -11.25 11.34 2.83
C ALA A 431 -10.77 10.94 1.42
N ILE A 432 -11.30 9.84 0.88
CA ILE A 432 -10.90 9.35 -0.44
C ILE A 432 -11.32 10.32 -1.54
N SER A 433 -12.52 10.92 -1.45
CA SER A 433 -12.99 11.89 -2.45
C SER A 433 -12.06 13.11 -2.55
N VAL A 434 -11.61 13.65 -1.42
CA VAL A 434 -10.66 14.77 -1.43
C VAL A 434 -9.31 14.36 -2.03
N VAL A 435 -8.81 13.16 -1.70
CA VAL A 435 -7.54 12.66 -2.26
C VAL A 435 -7.62 12.50 -3.79
N ILE A 436 -8.70 11.92 -4.31
CA ILE A 436 -8.85 11.73 -5.77
C ILE A 436 -9.11 13.04 -6.51
N PHE A 437 -9.80 14.01 -5.89
CA PHE A 437 -9.94 15.36 -6.46
C PHE A 437 -8.60 16.08 -6.49
N HIS A 438 -7.82 16.00 -5.40
CA HIS A 438 -6.47 16.53 -5.36
C HIS A 438 -5.61 15.91 -6.47
N PHE A 439 -5.58 14.58 -6.57
CA PHE A 439 -4.83 13.89 -7.61
C PHE A 439 -5.26 14.34 -9.01
N SER A 440 -6.55 14.29 -9.30
CA SER A 440 -7.10 14.65 -10.61
C SER A 440 -6.74 16.08 -11.02
N TRP A 441 -6.88 17.04 -10.09
CA TRP A 441 -6.57 18.44 -10.38
C TRP A 441 -5.06 18.66 -10.48
N LYS A 442 -4.27 18.13 -9.55
CA LYS A 442 -2.81 18.26 -9.57
C LYS A 442 -2.22 17.73 -10.87
N MET A 443 -2.65 16.54 -11.27
CA MET A 443 -2.14 15.91 -12.50
C MET A 443 -2.57 16.71 -13.74
N GLN A 444 -3.80 17.20 -13.83
CA GLN A 444 -4.25 17.98 -15.00
C GLN A 444 -3.66 19.39 -15.07
N SER A 445 -3.38 20.01 -13.93
CA SER A 445 -2.86 21.38 -13.85
C SER A 445 -1.35 21.42 -14.08
N ASP A 446 -0.61 20.52 -13.42
CA ASP A 446 0.83 20.69 -13.25
C ASP A 446 1.66 19.58 -13.92
N VAL A 447 1.02 18.51 -14.43
CA VAL A 447 1.75 17.33 -14.94
C VAL A 447 1.34 16.97 -16.38
N TRP A 448 0.10 16.60 -16.58
CA TRP A 448 -0.42 16.15 -17.86
C TRP A 448 -0.64 17.31 -18.81
N GLY A 449 -0.16 17.14 -20.03
CA GLY A 449 -0.29 18.13 -21.07
C GLY A 449 0.25 17.64 -22.40
N THR A 450 0.31 18.55 -23.35
CA THR A 450 0.95 18.37 -24.65
C THR A 450 2.24 19.16 -24.69
N ILE A 451 3.27 18.60 -25.32
CA ILE A 451 4.53 19.29 -25.55
C ILE A 451 4.53 19.92 -26.94
N ALA A 452 4.88 21.21 -27.01
CA ALA A 452 5.01 21.89 -28.28
C ALA A 452 6.33 21.50 -28.96
N THR A 453 6.47 21.81 -30.25
CA THR A 453 7.72 21.53 -31.00
C THR A 453 8.95 22.26 -30.45
N LYS A 454 8.76 23.26 -29.59
CA LYS A 454 9.85 24.01 -28.92
C LYS A 454 10.25 23.43 -27.56
N GLY A 455 9.70 22.28 -27.18
CA GLY A 455 9.70 21.78 -25.80
C GLY A 455 8.61 22.46 -24.99
#